data_AF-V5GQ02-F1
#
_entry.id   AF-V5GQ02-F1
#
_cell.length_a   1.000
_cell.length_b   1.000
_cell.length_c   1.000
_cell.angle_alpha   90.00
_cell.angle_beta   90.00
_cell.angle_gamma   90.00
#
_symmetry.space_group_name_H-M   'P 1'
#
loop_
_entity.id
_entity.type
_entity.pdbx_description
1 polymer ?
#
loop_
_entity_poly.entity_id
_entity_poly.type
_entity_poly.pdbx_seq_one_letter_code
_entity_poly.pdbx_strand_id
1 'polypeptide(L)'
;MLRKDPHTRFTLQQVRQHPWFTRKPPQVEIQVPIPPLRGDEWHNMTVLPYLVDHYYDDPNEEVNGTQYFTEHELNEAEKKQHAPEQSNGSTQSNQSSKRGGRWKKPISCITVRNLPGCKQS
;
A
#
# COMPACT_ATOMS: atom_id res chain seq x y z
N MET A 1 0.31 40.83 1.87
CA MET A 1 1.26 39.75 1.54
C MET A 1 2.32 40.20 0.53
N LEU A 2 1.99 40.88 -0.57
CA LEU A 2 2.95 41.22 -1.63
C LEU A 2 3.62 42.61 -1.50
N ARG A 3 3.88 43.09 -0.28
CA ARG A 3 4.64 44.36 -0.11
C ARG A 3 6.12 44.12 -0.42
N LYS A 4 6.72 45.07 -1.15
CA LYS A 4 8.13 45.06 -1.56
C LYS A 4 9.05 44.99 -0.34
N ASP A 5 8.84 45.91 0.60
CA ASP A 5 9.55 45.90 1.87
C ASP A 5 8.99 44.80 2.81
N PRO A 6 9.84 43.93 3.38
CA PRO A 6 9.39 42.85 4.26
C PRO A 6 8.87 43.33 5.62
N HIS A 7 9.38 44.44 6.17
CA HIS A 7 8.96 44.91 7.50
C HIS A 7 7.53 45.44 7.51
N THR A 8 7.08 45.99 6.39
CA THR A 8 5.69 46.45 6.19
C THR A 8 4.77 45.36 5.65
N ARG A 9 5.27 44.14 5.42
CA ARG A 9 4.47 43.02 4.92
C ARG A 9 3.57 42.48 6.05
N PHE A 10 2.33 42.12 5.69
CA PHE A 10 1.45 41.47 6.65
C PHE A 10 2.02 40.15 7.19
N THR A 11 1.92 39.98 8.50
CA THR A 11 2.15 38.69 9.15
C THR A 11 0.98 37.74 8.90
N LEU A 12 1.18 36.44 9.10
CA LEU A 12 0.10 35.46 8.96
C LEU A 12 -1.05 35.73 9.94
N GLN A 13 -0.76 36.19 11.16
CA GLN A 13 -1.79 36.56 12.14
C GLN A 13 -2.65 37.72 11.64
N GLN A 14 -2.04 38.75 11.04
CA GLN A 14 -2.77 39.88 10.45
C GLN A 14 -3.62 39.45 9.25
N VAL A 15 -3.15 38.53 8.42
CA VAL A 15 -3.93 38.02 7.29
C VAL A 15 -5.17 37.25 7.76
N ARG A 16 -5.08 36.47 8.85
CA ARG A 16 -6.23 35.75 9.40
C ARG A 16 -7.34 36.68 9.91
N GLN A 17 -6.98 37.89 10.34
CA GLN A 17 -7.92 38.91 10.80
C GLN A 17 -8.45 39.79 9.66
N HIS A 18 -7.88 39.67 8.45
CA HIS A 18 -8.26 40.51 7.32
C HIS A 18 -9.70 40.18 6.86
N PRO A 19 -10.54 41.18 6.53
CA PRO A 19 -11.94 40.95 6.15
C PRO A 19 -12.11 39.97 4.98
N TRP A 20 -11.16 39.97 4.04
CA TRP A 20 -11.18 39.04 2.92
C TRP A 20 -11.05 37.57 3.36
N PHE A 21 -10.29 37.31 4.43
CA PHE A 21 -10.09 35.96 4.97
C PHE A 21 -11.27 35.52 5.85
N THR A 22 -11.88 36.44 6.59
CA THR A 22 -13.01 36.13 7.47
C THR A 22 -14.35 36.08 6.75
N ARG A 23 -14.49 36.79 5.62
CA ARG A 23 -15.69 36.77 4.78
C ARG A 23 -15.87 35.41 4.13
N LYS A 24 -17.09 34.86 4.18
CA LYS A 24 -17.50 33.67 3.41
C LYS A 24 -18.23 34.11 2.14
N PRO A 25 -17.58 34.15 0.97
CA PRO A 25 -18.25 34.50 -0.28
C PRO A 25 -19.24 33.40 -0.70
N PRO A 26 -20.35 33.75 -1.37
CA PRO A 26 -21.27 32.76 -1.92
C PRO A 26 -20.60 31.94 -3.03
N GLN A 27 -20.95 30.66 -3.11
CA GLN A 27 -20.53 29.77 -4.21
C GLN A 27 -21.46 30.00 -5.40
N VAL A 28 -21.06 30.90 -6.30
CA VAL A 28 -21.80 31.24 -7.52
C VAL A 28 -21.41 30.36 -8.72
N GLU A 29 -20.24 29.73 -8.68
CA GLU A 29 -19.65 28.99 -9.78
C GLU A 29 -19.44 27.51 -9.42
N ILE A 30 -19.31 26.66 -10.45
CA ILE A 30 -19.04 25.23 -10.30
C ILE A 30 -17.61 25.05 -9.80
N GLN A 31 -17.40 24.09 -8.89
CA GLN A 31 -16.05 23.75 -8.44
C GLN A 31 -15.19 23.24 -9.61
N VAL A 32 -13.95 23.71 -9.65
CA VAL A 32 -12.95 23.19 -10.60
C VAL A 32 -12.69 21.72 -10.27
N PRO A 33 -12.87 20.79 -11.23
CA PRO A 33 -12.62 19.38 -10.98
C PRO A 33 -11.13 19.13 -10.72
N ILE A 34 -10.83 18.21 -9.81
CA ILE A 34 -9.47 17.70 -9.63
C ILE A 34 -9.11 16.87 -10.87
N PRO A 35 -7.92 17.06 -11.48
CA PRO A 35 -7.49 16.25 -12.60
C PRO A 35 -7.56 14.74 -12.29
N PRO A 36 -7.82 13.89 -13.30
CA PRO A 36 -7.92 12.45 -13.07
C PRO A 36 -6.58 11.89 -12.57
N LEU A 37 -6.63 11.05 -11.54
CA LEU A 37 -5.44 10.36 -11.02
C LEU A 37 -4.96 9.21 -11.92
N ARG A 38 -5.84 8.68 -12.77
CA ARG A 38 -5.58 7.58 -13.71
C ARG A 38 -6.37 7.80 -14.99
N GLY A 39 -5.82 7.34 -16.11
CA GLY A 39 -6.48 7.46 -17.43
C GLY A 39 -6.50 8.88 -17.99
N ASP A 40 -5.72 9.79 -17.41
CA ASP A 40 -5.43 11.08 -18.03
C ASP A 40 -4.27 10.88 -19.02
N GLU A 41 -4.57 11.02 -20.32
CA GLU A 41 -3.61 10.89 -21.42
C GLU A 41 -2.46 11.90 -21.31
N TRP A 42 -2.65 12.97 -20.54
CA TRP A 42 -1.65 14.01 -20.32
C TRP A 42 -0.86 13.79 -19.01
N HIS A 43 -1.28 12.82 -18.18
CA HIS A 43 -0.66 12.49 -16.88
C HIS A 43 0.15 11.19 -16.97
N ASN A 44 1.01 11.07 -17.99
CA ASN A 44 1.86 9.88 -18.20
C ASN A 44 3.19 9.94 -17.44
N MET A 45 3.46 11.01 -16.70
CA MET A 45 4.68 11.19 -15.92
C MET A 45 4.63 10.44 -14.58
N THR A 46 4.43 9.13 -14.63
CA THR A 46 4.77 8.30 -13.47
C THR A 46 6.20 7.79 -13.64
N VAL A 47 6.94 7.61 -12.55
CA VAL A 47 8.28 7.00 -12.60
C VAL A 47 8.17 5.48 -12.86
N LEU A 48 6.96 4.93 -12.87
CA LEU A 48 6.71 3.50 -13.00
C LEU A 48 7.32 2.88 -14.27
N PRO A 49 7.20 3.46 -15.48
CA PRO A 49 7.85 2.90 -16.66
C PRO A 49 9.37 2.78 -16.47
N TYR A 50 10.02 3.82 -15.94
CA TYR A 50 11.45 3.78 -15.64
C TYR A 50 11.81 2.74 -14.57
N LEU A 51 11.02 2.61 -13.50
CA LEU A 51 11.26 1.61 -12.47
C LEU A 51 11.02 0.19 -12.98
N VAL A 52 10.04 0.01 -13.86
CA VAL A 52 9.79 -1.26 -14.55
C VAL A 52 11.01 -1.63 -15.38
N ASP A 53 11.46 -0.73 -16.27
CA ASP A 53 12.62 -0.97 -17.14
C ASP A 53 13.94 -1.17 -16.36
N HIS A 54 14.07 -0.58 -15.16
CA HIS A 54 15.31 -0.64 -14.38
C HIS A 54 15.37 -1.82 -13.40
N TYR A 55 14.24 -2.25 -12.85
CA TYR A 55 14.19 -3.25 -11.78
C TYR A 55 13.46 -4.54 -12.15
N TYR A 56 12.73 -4.57 -13.26
CA TYR A 56 12.02 -5.75 -13.73
C TYR A 56 12.61 -6.16 -15.08
N ASP A 57 13.19 -7.37 -15.14
CA ASP A 57 13.69 -7.95 -16.37
C ASP A 57 12.54 -8.12 -17.39
N ASP A 58 12.83 -7.95 -18.69
CA ASP A 58 11.85 -8.19 -19.77
C ASP A 58 11.37 -9.64 -19.67
N PRO A 59 10.06 -9.92 -19.54
CA PRO A 59 9.56 -11.29 -19.45
C PRO A 59 9.86 -12.15 -20.69
N ASN A 60 10.34 -11.55 -21.79
CA ASN A 60 10.78 -12.26 -23.00
C ASN A 60 12.29 -12.51 -23.06
N GLU A 61 13.09 -11.86 -22.19
CA GLU A 61 14.49 -12.19 -22.02
C GLU A 61 14.56 -13.31 -20.97
N GLU A 62 14.77 -14.56 -21.42
CA GLU A 62 15.13 -15.68 -20.54
C GLU A 62 16.50 -15.37 -19.88
N VAL A 63 16.48 -14.54 -18.83
CA VAL A 63 17.66 -14.24 -18.02
C VAL A 63 18.00 -15.48 -17.20
N ASN A 64 18.84 -16.33 -17.79
CA ASN A 64 19.73 -17.29 -17.13
C ASN A 64 19.11 -18.14 -16.02
N GLY A 65 18.02 -18.89 -16.29
CA GLY A 65 17.65 -20.10 -15.54
C GLY A 65 17.65 -20.03 -14.01
N THR A 66 17.61 -18.84 -13.41
CA THR A 66 17.83 -18.64 -11.99
C THR A 66 16.47 -18.78 -11.35
N GLN A 67 16.14 -20.01 -11.00
CA GLN A 67 14.93 -20.33 -10.28
C GLN A 67 15.01 -19.69 -8.88
N TYR A 68 14.29 -18.60 -8.68
CA TYR A 68 14.15 -17.98 -7.37
C TYR A 68 13.13 -18.76 -6.55
N PHE A 69 13.57 -19.28 -5.40
CA PHE A 69 12.69 -19.93 -4.43
C PHE A 69 12.19 -18.90 -3.42
N THR A 70 10.89 -18.88 -3.21
CA THR A 70 10.28 -18.09 -2.14
C THR A 70 10.51 -18.75 -0.78
N GLU A 71 10.53 -17.96 0.29
CA GLU A 71 10.64 -18.48 1.67
C GLU A 71 9.55 -19.52 1.99
N HIS A 72 8.36 -19.37 1.40
CA HIS A 72 7.27 -20.32 1.57
C HIS A 72 7.59 -21.69 0.97
N GLU A 73 8.17 -21.73 -0.24
CA GLU A 73 8.55 -22.97 -0.91
C GLU A 73 9.67 -23.70 -0.17
N LEU A 74 10.63 -22.95 0.41
CA LEU A 74 11.68 -23.52 1.27
C LEU A 74 11.07 -24.18 2.52
N ASN A 75 10.16 -23.49 3.21
CA ASN A 75 9.50 -24.02 4.41
C ASN A 75 8.64 -25.26 4.11
N GLU A 76 7.98 -25.32 2.96
CA GLU A 76 7.22 -26.51 2.54
C GLU A 76 8.11 -27.70 2.21
N ALA A 77 9.25 -27.46 1.55
CA ALA A 77 10.24 -28.50 1.26
C ALA A 77 10.83 -29.09 2.54
N GLU A 78 11.18 -28.23 3.49
CA GLU A 78 11.72 -28.64 4.79
C GLU A 78 10.68 -29.44 5.60
N LYS A 79 9.41 -29.00 5.58
CA LYS A 79 8.30 -29.73 6.21
C LYS A 79 8.06 -31.11 5.58
N LYS A 80 8.26 -31.26 4.26
CA LYS A 80 8.16 -32.55 3.57
C LYS A 80 9.32 -33.49 3.94
N GLN A 81 10.52 -32.95 4.13
CA GLN A 81 11.69 -33.73 4.55
C GLN A 81 11.62 -34.20 6.00
N HIS A 82 10.99 -33.40 6.88
CA HIS A 82 10.82 -33.72 8.30
C HIS A 82 9.48 -34.42 8.63
N ALA A 83 8.68 -34.81 7.64
CA ALA A 83 7.49 -35.62 7.87
C ALA A 83 7.90 -37.04 8.29
N PRO A 84 7.50 -37.55 9.47
CA PRO A 84 7.82 -38.92 9.84
C PRO A 84 7.13 -39.88 8.86
N GLU A 85 7.90 -40.81 8.29
CA GLU A 85 7.37 -41.92 7.49
C GLU A 85 6.31 -42.66 8.31
N GLN A 86 5.04 -42.57 7.89
CA GLN A 86 3.95 -43.33 8.51
C GLN A 86 4.11 -44.81 8.13
N SER A 87 4.87 -45.52 8.94
CA SER A 87 4.81 -46.98 9.06
C SER A 87 3.40 -47.39 9.47
N ASN A 88 2.79 -48.30 8.69
CA ASN A 88 1.47 -48.87 8.93
C ASN A 88 1.38 -49.52 10.32
N GLY A 89 0.51 -48.98 11.18
CA GLY A 89 0.15 -49.60 12.45
C GLY A 89 -1.20 -49.09 12.96
N SER A 90 -2.24 -49.90 12.80
CA SER A 90 -3.56 -49.65 13.37
C SER A 90 -3.54 -49.84 14.89
N THR A 91 -3.92 -48.84 15.70
CA THR A 91 -4.75 -49.09 16.89
C THR A 91 -5.43 -47.82 17.40
N GLN A 92 -6.66 -48.03 17.85
CA GLN A 92 -7.63 -47.08 18.37
C GLN A 92 -7.14 -46.34 19.63
N SER A 93 -7.63 -45.11 19.85
CA SER A 93 -8.54 -44.78 20.97
C SER A 93 -8.37 -43.35 21.51
N ASN A 94 -9.54 -42.83 21.89
CA ASN A 94 -9.85 -41.87 22.93
C ASN A 94 -9.48 -40.38 22.83
N GLN A 95 -10.59 -39.63 22.86
CA GLN A 95 -10.70 -38.23 23.22
C GLN A 95 -10.08 -37.96 24.59
N SER A 96 -9.29 -36.89 24.73
CA SER A 96 -9.34 -36.07 25.94
C SER A 96 -8.90 -34.65 25.68
N SER A 97 -9.67 -33.75 26.26
CA SER A 97 -9.47 -32.30 26.38
C SER A 97 -8.10 -31.89 26.91
N LYS A 98 -7.52 -30.80 26.39
CA LYS A 98 -7.20 -29.56 27.14
C LYS A 98 -6.18 -28.66 26.40
N ARG A 99 -6.65 -27.43 26.14
CA ARG A 99 -5.99 -26.11 26.31
C ARG A 99 -4.53 -25.91 25.87
N GLY A 100 -4.35 -24.85 25.07
CA GLY A 100 -3.09 -24.12 24.88
C GLY A 100 -2.49 -24.41 23.50
N GLY A 101 -2.23 -23.46 22.61
CA GLY A 101 -2.13 -22.02 22.77
C GLY A 101 -2.69 -21.30 21.55
N ARG A 102 -2.99 -20.02 21.79
CA ARG A 102 -3.41 -19.05 20.79
C ARG A 102 -2.31 -18.94 19.73
N TRP A 103 -2.39 -19.74 18.67
CA TRP A 103 -1.60 -19.52 17.46
C TRP A 103 -1.92 -18.10 16.98
N LYS A 104 -0.94 -17.20 17.13
CA LYS A 104 -1.00 -15.89 16.50
C LYS A 104 -1.00 -16.18 15.00
N LYS A 105 -2.17 -16.03 14.39
CA LYS A 105 -2.29 -16.10 12.93
C LYS A 105 -1.22 -15.16 12.35
N PRO A 106 -0.34 -15.61 11.46
CA PRO A 106 0.55 -14.71 10.75
C PRO A 106 -0.32 -13.63 10.12
N ILE A 107 0.09 -12.37 10.29
CA ILE A 107 -0.63 -11.19 9.84
C ILE A 107 -1.08 -11.46 8.41
N SER A 108 -2.39 -11.61 8.23
CA SER A 108 -2.97 -11.84 6.91
C SER A 108 -2.45 -10.73 6.02
N CYS A 109 -1.70 -11.09 4.98
CA CYS A 109 -1.37 -10.18 3.90
C CYS A 109 -2.65 -9.44 3.51
N ILE A 110 -2.57 -8.11 3.46
CA ILE A 110 -3.70 -7.26 3.10
C ILE A 110 -4.18 -7.75 1.73
N THR A 111 -5.30 -8.46 1.73
CA THR A 111 -6.05 -8.67 0.50
C THR A 111 -6.68 -7.33 0.19
N VAL A 112 -6.06 -6.57 -0.71
CA VAL A 112 -6.54 -5.24 -1.11
C VAL A 112 -7.81 -5.42 -1.95
N ARG A 113 -8.94 -5.67 -1.28
CA ARG A 113 -10.26 -5.52 -1.89
C ARG A 113 -10.73 -4.10 -1.58
N ASN A 114 -10.62 -3.24 -2.59
CA ASN A 114 -11.11 -1.87 -2.67
C ASN A 114 -10.50 -0.90 -1.64
N LEU A 115 -9.57 -0.06 -2.09
CA LEU A 115 -9.12 1.13 -1.37
C LEU A 115 -10.31 2.11 -1.22
N PRO A 116 -10.86 2.36 -0.01
CA PRO A 116 -11.83 3.43 0.14
C PRO A 116 -11.08 4.75 -0.01
N GLY A 117 -11.63 5.64 -0.85
CA GLY A 117 -11.05 6.94 -1.15
C GLY A 117 -10.64 7.69 0.11
N CYS A 118 -9.38 8.11 0.14
CA CYS A 118 -8.82 8.98 1.17
C CYS A 118 -9.66 10.26 1.24
N LYS A 119 -10.41 10.44 2.34
CA LYS A 119 -10.98 11.74 2.68
C LYS A 119 -9.91 12.53 3.42
N GLN A 120 -9.30 13.49 2.74
CA GLN A 120 -8.51 14.52 3.40
C GLN A 120 -9.45 15.44 4.21
N SER A 121 -8.95 15.84 5.37
CA SER A 121 -9.65 16.62 6.41
C SER A 121 -9.92 18.06 6.00
#